data_AF-A0AAN6I8H7-F1
#
_entry.id   AF-A0AAN6I8H7-F1
#
_cell.length_a   1.000
_cell.length_b   1.000
_cell.length_c   1.000
_cell.angle_alpha   90.00
_cell.angle_beta   90.00
_cell.angle_gamma   90.00
#
_symmetry.space_group_name_H-M   'P 1'
#
loop_
_entity.id
_entity.type
_entity.pdbx_description
1 polymer ?
#
loop_
_entity_poly.entity_id
_entity_poly.type
_entity_poly.pdbx_seq_one_letter_code
_entity_poly.pdbx_strand_id
1 'polypeptide(L)'
;MDGNEATVVSLDTKPTSNWAPLPLTTVEMQKDCARFFKFSAKQTLTIAEKLYNSGFISYPRTETDRFPKNMDFKKLIQSQTQSQTWGHYAQMLLNDGSKFRQPREGSHDDKAHPPIHPVIFTSGESLNANERKLYEYVVRRFLGCCSKDATGLRTSLTLKWGTETFTTSGLIVKELNYLEVYIYNSWESSKSKIPEVQAGEKVTLTSAQLSTGKTSPPSPLTEPELIALMDINGIGTDATIAEHIEKIIERSYVTKEDQGRGKSKSKVLIPTELGYALAEGFGQIGFDSIPGAP
;
A
#
# COMPACT_ATOMS: atom_id res chain seq x y z
N MET A 1 -16.15 2.65 47.75
CA MET A 1 -15.39 3.35 46.70
C MET A 1 -16.21 3.19 45.44
N ASP A 2 -16.65 4.30 44.86
CA ASP A 2 -17.54 4.30 43.71
C ASP A 2 -16.86 3.58 42.53
N GLY A 3 -17.21 2.31 42.34
CA GLY A 3 -16.52 1.37 41.44
C GLY A 3 -16.60 1.76 39.97
N ASN A 4 -17.29 2.86 39.63
CA ASN A 4 -17.49 3.35 38.28
C ASN A 4 -16.73 4.66 37.99
N GLU A 5 -15.87 5.14 38.88
CA GLU A 5 -15.06 6.34 38.62
C GLU A 5 -13.66 5.98 38.08
N ALA A 6 -13.32 6.54 36.92
CA ALA A 6 -11.96 6.56 36.40
C ALA A 6 -11.37 7.97 36.50
N THR A 7 -10.04 8.05 36.57
CA THR A 7 -9.31 9.32 36.60
C THR A 7 -8.61 9.53 35.27
N VAL A 8 -8.72 10.72 34.71
CA VAL A 8 -7.94 11.13 33.54
C VAL A 8 -6.49 11.27 33.96
N VAL A 9 -5.62 10.45 33.39
CA VAL A 9 -4.17 10.52 33.62
C VAL A 9 -3.54 11.57 32.71
N SER A 10 -3.91 11.54 31.43
CA SER A 10 -3.37 12.45 30.42
C SER A 10 -4.30 12.58 29.22
N LEU A 11 -4.33 13.77 28.64
CA LEU A 11 -4.89 14.05 27.33
C LEU A 11 -3.82 14.77 26.51
N ASP A 12 -3.31 14.10 25.48
CA ASP A 12 -2.20 14.62 24.67
C ASP A 12 -2.65 14.73 23.21
N THR A 13 -2.49 15.91 22.61
CA THR A 13 -2.79 16.14 21.18
C THR A 13 -1.52 16.51 20.45
N LYS A 14 -1.15 15.68 19.48
CA LYS A 14 0.07 15.87 18.69
C LYS A 14 -0.25 15.94 17.20
N PRO A 15 0.47 16.78 16.44
CA PRO A 15 0.49 16.70 14.99
C PRO A 15 0.89 15.29 14.54
N THR A 16 0.20 14.79 13.53
CA THR A 16 0.51 13.52 12.87
C THR A 16 0.34 13.69 11.37
N SER A 17 0.98 12.82 10.59
CA SER A 17 0.90 12.86 9.14
C SER A 17 0.68 11.47 8.58
N ASN A 18 0.03 11.41 7.42
CA ASN A 18 0.01 10.24 6.57
C ASN A 18 0.84 10.56 5.35
N TRP A 19 1.96 9.85 5.22
CA TRP A 19 2.97 10.14 4.22
C TRP A 19 2.47 9.84 2.81
N ALA A 20 2.76 10.75 1.90
CA ALA A 20 2.59 10.53 0.48
C ALA A 20 3.42 9.29 0.05
N PRO A 21 2.96 8.58 -1.00
CA PRO A 21 3.61 7.39 -1.46
C PRO A 21 5.06 7.66 -1.91
N LEU A 22 5.91 6.63 -1.79
CA LEU A 22 7.21 6.62 -2.46
C LEU A 22 7.02 6.43 -3.98
N PRO A 23 8.01 6.86 -4.79
CA PRO A 23 8.08 6.56 -6.21
C PRO A 23 7.86 5.06 -6.49
N LEU A 24 7.23 4.78 -7.63
CA LEU A 24 6.69 3.47 -7.93
C LEU A 24 7.77 2.52 -8.46
N THR A 25 7.95 1.38 -7.80
CA THR A 25 8.77 0.26 -8.29
C THR A 25 7.89 -0.83 -8.92
N THR A 26 8.51 -1.82 -9.56
CA THR A 26 7.79 -2.98 -10.11
C THR A 26 7.05 -3.77 -9.03
N VAL A 27 7.72 -4.06 -7.91
CA VAL A 27 7.15 -4.85 -6.81
C VAL A 27 5.94 -4.14 -6.20
N GLU A 28 6.07 -2.84 -5.93
CA GLU A 28 4.97 -2.03 -5.40
C GLU A 28 3.80 -1.95 -6.39
N MET A 29 4.08 -1.78 -7.69
CA MET A 29 3.04 -1.81 -8.73
C MET A 29 2.29 -3.15 -8.74
N GLN A 30 2.99 -4.28 -8.67
CA GLN A 30 2.36 -5.61 -8.67
C GLN A 30 1.50 -5.84 -7.42
N LYS A 31 2.01 -5.48 -6.23
CA LYS A 31 1.27 -5.58 -4.96
C LYS A 31 0.00 -4.73 -4.98
N ASP A 32 0.12 -3.46 -5.38
CA ASP A 32 -1.00 -2.52 -5.40
C ASP A 32 -2.04 -2.91 -6.46
N CYS A 33 -1.63 -3.36 -7.65
CA CYS A 33 -2.57 -3.82 -8.68
C CYS A 33 -3.30 -5.10 -8.29
N ALA A 34 -2.62 -6.04 -7.61
CA ALA A 34 -3.27 -7.22 -7.05
C ALA A 34 -4.29 -6.85 -5.97
N ARG A 35 -3.95 -5.87 -5.11
CA ARG A 35 -4.84 -5.39 -4.05
C ARG A 35 -6.06 -4.64 -4.60
N PHE A 36 -5.83 -3.63 -5.45
CA PHE A 36 -6.84 -2.68 -5.92
C PHE A 36 -7.66 -3.19 -7.11
N PHE A 37 -7.02 -3.88 -8.04
CA PHE A 37 -7.64 -4.28 -9.32
C PHE A 37 -7.81 -5.79 -9.48
N LYS A 38 -7.27 -6.58 -8.54
CA LYS A 38 -7.26 -8.05 -8.59
C LYS A 38 -6.51 -8.59 -9.82
N PHE A 39 -5.56 -7.82 -10.35
CA PHE A 39 -4.66 -8.28 -11.40
C PHE A 39 -3.62 -9.23 -10.82
N SER A 40 -3.26 -10.29 -11.53
CA SER A 40 -2.06 -11.06 -11.18
C SER A 40 -0.81 -10.23 -11.44
N ALA A 41 0.32 -10.64 -10.86
CA ALA A 41 1.62 -10.01 -11.10
C ALA A 41 2.00 -10.07 -12.59
N LYS A 42 1.74 -11.22 -13.25
CA LYS A 42 1.93 -11.42 -14.70
C LYS A 42 1.05 -10.48 -15.51
N GLN A 43 -0.24 -10.42 -15.22
CA GLN A 43 -1.17 -9.53 -15.91
C GLN A 43 -0.76 -8.06 -15.75
N THR A 44 -0.36 -7.65 -14.54
CA THR A 44 0.11 -6.29 -14.26
C THR A 44 1.31 -5.93 -15.13
N LEU A 45 2.33 -6.78 -15.18
CA LEU A 45 3.51 -6.55 -16.02
C LEU A 45 3.17 -6.51 -17.50
N THR A 46 2.34 -7.44 -18.00
CA THR A 46 1.92 -7.44 -19.42
C THR A 46 1.22 -6.13 -19.81
N ILE A 47 0.37 -5.59 -18.94
CA ILE A 47 -0.31 -4.32 -19.19
C ILE A 47 0.70 -3.16 -19.13
N ALA A 48 1.59 -3.15 -18.13
CA ALA A 48 2.60 -2.11 -17.97
C ALA A 48 3.55 -2.04 -19.18
N GLU A 49 4.00 -3.18 -19.69
CA GLU A 49 4.83 -3.29 -20.89
C GLU A 49 4.13 -2.73 -22.13
N LYS A 50 2.82 -2.99 -22.29
CA LYS A 50 2.04 -2.40 -23.40
C LYS A 50 1.95 -0.88 -23.28
N LEU A 51 1.73 -0.35 -22.08
CA LEU A 51 1.70 1.10 -21.83
C LEU A 51 3.06 1.74 -22.10
N TYR A 52 4.15 1.08 -21.70
CA TYR A 52 5.53 1.50 -21.99
C TYR A 52 5.83 1.48 -23.49
N ASN A 53 5.50 0.40 -24.20
CA ASN A 53 5.71 0.27 -25.64
C ASN A 53 4.91 1.31 -26.44
N SER A 54 3.80 1.79 -25.87
CA SER A 54 2.98 2.87 -26.43
C SER A 54 3.47 4.28 -26.02
N GLY A 55 4.53 4.37 -25.21
CA GLY A 55 5.16 5.62 -24.75
C GLY A 55 4.44 6.34 -23.61
N PHE A 56 3.43 5.73 -22.97
CA PHE A 56 2.63 6.39 -21.94
C PHE A 56 3.30 6.41 -20.56
N ILE A 57 4.07 5.37 -20.22
CA ILE A 57 4.79 5.27 -18.95
C ILE A 57 6.28 4.95 -19.17
N SER A 58 7.11 5.19 -18.17
CA SER A 58 8.51 4.77 -18.17
C SER A 58 8.65 3.25 -18.06
N TYR A 59 9.87 2.74 -18.22
CA TYR A 59 10.15 1.31 -18.21
C TYR A 59 9.65 0.65 -16.90
N PRO A 60 8.78 -0.39 -16.96
CA PRO A 60 8.05 -0.87 -15.80
C PRO A 60 8.78 -1.96 -15.00
N ARG A 61 10.03 -2.27 -15.34
CA ARG A 61 10.89 -3.25 -14.67
C ARG A 61 12.07 -2.52 -14.03
N THR A 62 11.86 -2.04 -12.81
CA THR A 62 12.81 -1.24 -12.06
C THR A 62 12.60 -1.43 -10.56
N GLU A 63 13.71 -1.46 -9.82
CA GLU A 63 13.72 -1.45 -8.36
C GLU A 63 13.90 -0.03 -7.80
N THR A 64 14.09 0.96 -8.68
CA THR A 64 14.38 2.35 -8.30
C THR A 64 13.16 3.03 -7.70
N ASP A 65 13.28 3.49 -6.45
CA ASP A 65 12.26 4.22 -5.69
C ASP A 65 12.66 5.68 -5.40
N ARG A 66 13.56 6.22 -6.24
CA ARG A 66 14.02 7.62 -6.21
C ARG A 66 14.09 8.21 -7.60
N PHE A 67 13.57 9.41 -7.78
CA PHE A 67 13.68 10.08 -9.08
C PHE A 67 15.07 10.70 -9.28
N PRO A 68 15.57 10.79 -10.53
CA PRO A 68 16.80 11.51 -10.82
C PRO A 68 16.72 12.98 -10.38
N LYS A 69 17.82 13.51 -9.82
CA LYS A 69 17.88 14.89 -9.28
C LYS A 69 17.55 15.98 -10.31
N ASN A 70 17.77 15.71 -11.58
CA ASN A 70 17.53 16.62 -12.71
C ASN A 70 16.17 16.38 -13.41
N MET A 71 15.28 15.56 -12.84
CA MET A 71 13.96 15.32 -13.42
C MET A 71 13.11 16.60 -13.42
N ASP A 72 12.53 16.93 -14.58
CA ASP A 72 11.62 18.06 -14.74
C ASP A 72 10.18 17.66 -14.36
N PHE A 73 9.90 17.64 -13.06
CA PHE A 73 8.57 17.33 -12.54
C PHE A 73 7.50 18.29 -13.05
N LYS A 74 7.83 19.57 -13.24
CA LYS A 74 6.85 20.56 -13.70
C LYS A 74 6.35 20.23 -15.09
N LYS A 75 7.24 19.86 -16.02
CA LYS A 75 6.85 19.42 -17.36
C LYS A 75 5.97 18.17 -17.34
N LEU A 76 6.33 17.17 -16.54
CA LEU A 76 5.54 15.94 -16.40
C LEU A 76 4.15 16.23 -15.81
N ILE A 77 4.06 17.02 -14.74
CA ILE A 77 2.79 17.43 -14.14
C ILE A 77 1.96 18.26 -15.13
N GLN A 78 2.57 19.20 -15.86
CA GLN A 78 1.91 20.04 -16.86
C GLN A 78 1.25 19.21 -17.96
N SER A 79 1.84 18.08 -18.36
CA SER A 79 1.22 17.19 -19.35
C SER A 79 -0.11 16.59 -18.86
N GLN A 80 -0.27 16.43 -17.54
CA GLN A 80 -1.41 15.76 -16.92
C GLN A 80 -2.60 16.70 -16.62
N THR A 81 -2.46 18.01 -16.78
CA THR A 81 -3.50 19.00 -16.45
C THR A 81 -4.74 18.90 -17.33
N GLN A 82 -4.61 18.28 -18.51
CA GLN A 82 -5.70 18.09 -19.46
C GLN A 82 -6.69 16.99 -19.04
N SER A 83 -6.34 16.18 -18.05
CA SER A 83 -7.21 15.10 -17.57
C SER A 83 -8.46 15.63 -16.86
N GLN A 84 -9.63 15.10 -17.20
CA GLN A 84 -10.87 15.41 -16.50
C GLN A 84 -10.94 14.80 -15.09
N THR A 85 -10.12 13.79 -14.78
CA THR A 85 -10.19 13.01 -13.54
C THR A 85 -9.14 13.40 -12.49
N TRP A 86 -8.00 13.97 -12.89
CA TRP A 86 -6.93 14.43 -12.00
C TRP A 86 -6.30 15.76 -12.41
N GLY A 87 -6.67 16.32 -13.57
CA GLY A 87 -6.01 17.50 -14.14
C GLY A 87 -6.14 18.74 -13.27
N HIS A 88 -7.27 18.90 -12.57
CA HIS A 88 -7.43 19.97 -11.58
C HIS A 88 -6.36 19.90 -10.47
N TYR A 89 -6.10 18.72 -9.93
CA TYR A 89 -5.07 18.55 -8.91
C TYR A 89 -3.66 18.76 -9.46
N ALA A 90 -3.39 18.29 -10.68
CA ALA A 90 -2.13 18.58 -11.37
C ALA A 90 -1.92 20.10 -11.53
N GLN A 91 -2.98 20.86 -11.84
CA GLN A 91 -2.94 22.33 -11.93
C GLN A 91 -2.65 22.97 -10.56
N MET A 92 -3.20 22.43 -9.47
CA MET A 92 -2.88 22.89 -8.10
C MET A 92 -1.40 22.68 -7.77
N LEU A 93 -0.82 21.52 -8.12
CA LEU A 93 0.61 21.27 -7.91
C LEU A 93 1.52 22.29 -8.63
N LEU A 94 1.07 22.86 -9.76
CA LEU A 94 1.86 23.84 -10.51
C LEU A 94 1.75 25.26 -9.96
N ASN A 95 0.55 25.64 -9.50
CA ASN A 95 0.24 27.05 -9.19
C ASN A 95 0.18 27.36 -7.69
N ASP A 96 -0.06 26.34 -6.86
CA ASP A 96 -0.09 26.48 -5.42
C ASP A 96 1.21 25.93 -4.83
N GLY A 97 2.12 26.83 -4.48
CA GLY A 97 3.40 26.48 -3.85
C GLY A 97 3.25 25.75 -2.51
N SER A 98 2.04 25.74 -1.92
CA SER A 98 1.74 24.96 -0.73
C SER A 98 1.40 23.49 -1.03
N LYS A 99 1.10 23.11 -2.27
CA LYS A 99 0.69 21.73 -2.64
C LYS A 99 1.85 20.88 -3.12
N PHE A 100 2.76 21.45 -3.91
CA PHE A 100 3.91 20.72 -4.44
C PHE A 100 4.96 20.42 -3.36
N ARG A 101 5.51 19.21 -3.42
CA ARG A 101 6.74 18.81 -2.74
C ARG A 101 7.55 17.97 -3.71
N GLN A 102 8.87 18.11 -3.67
CA GLN A 102 9.75 17.14 -4.32
C GLN A 102 9.44 15.73 -3.79
N PRO A 103 9.33 14.71 -4.66
CA PRO A 103 9.08 13.35 -4.23
C PRO A 103 10.09 12.89 -3.18
N ARG A 104 9.59 12.21 -2.15
CA ARG A 104 10.44 11.58 -1.13
C ARG A 104 11.20 10.41 -1.76
N GLU A 105 12.51 10.39 -1.58
CA GLU A 105 13.36 9.29 -2.05
C GLU A 105 13.24 8.06 -1.14
N GLY A 106 13.14 6.87 -1.75
CA GLY A 106 13.32 5.61 -1.03
C GLY A 106 14.78 5.16 -1.01
N SER A 107 15.01 3.89 -0.67
CA SER A 107 16.36 3.33 -0.43
C SER A 107 16.99 2.64 -1.64
N HIS A 108 16.25 2.41 -2.72
CA HIS A 108 16.64 1.55 -3.83
C HIS A 108 16.90 2.33 -5.12
N ASP A 109 17.92 1.89 -5.86
CA ASP A 109 18.36 2.50 -7.13
C ASP A 109 19.09 1.45 -7.96
N ASP A 110 18.48 1.02 -9.07
CA ASP A 110 19.07 0.06 -10.01
C ASP A 110 20.14 0.71 -10.91
N LYS A 111 20.31 2.04 -10.84
CA LYS A 111 21.25 2.86 -11.61
C LYS A 111 21.03 2.85 -13.13
N ALA A 112 19.93 2.27 -13.61
CA ALA A 112 19.63 2.09 -15.02
C ALA A 112 18.33 2.81 -15.41
N HIS A 113 17.30 2.71 -14.57
CA HIS A 113 15.96 3.18 -14.86
C HIS A 113 15.41 4.06 -13.73
N PRO A 114 14.69 5.15 -14.06
CA PRO A 114 13.96 5.92 -13.06
C PRO A 114 12.73 5.12 -12.58
N PRO A 115 12.10 5.53 -11.46
CA PRO A 115 10.84 4.95 -11.00
C PRO A 115 9.77 4.96 -12.09
N ILE A 116 8.76 4.09 -11.97
CA ILE A 116 7.64 4.01 -12.90
C ILE A 116 6.80 5.30 -12.80
N HIS A 117 6.69 6.05 -13.90
CA HIS A 117 5.98 7.34 -13.95
C HIS A 117 5.35 7.59 -15.33
N PRO A 118 4.34 8.48 -15.45
CA PRO A 118 3.79 8.84 -16.75
C PRO A 118 4.77 9.67 -17.56
N VAL A 119 4.86 9.40 -18.86
CA VAL A 119 5.78 10.10 -19.80
C VAL A 119 4.99 10.98 -20.77
N ILE A 120 3.92 10.43 -21.37
CA ILE A 120 3.03 11.14 -22.30
C ILE A 120 1.59 11.01 -21.80
N PHE A 121 0.86 12.12 -21.82
CA PHE A 121 -0.57 12.11 -21.50
C PHE A 121 -1.38 11.37 -22.57
N THR A 122 -2.32 10.55 -22.13
CA THR A 122 -3.38 9.98 -22.97
C THR A 122 -4.73 10.15 -22.28
N SER A 123 -5.77 10.48 -23.06
CA SER A 123 -7.17 10.47 -22.61
C SER A 123 -7.69 9.05 -22.35
N GLY A 124 -6.93 8.01 -22.76
CA GLY A 124 -7.28 6.61 -22.57
C GLY A 124 -8.31 6.08 -23.57
N GLU A 125 -8.59 6.79 -24.66
CA GLU A 125 -9.51 6.34 -25.73
C GLU A 125 -9.00 5.08 -26.44
N SER A 126 -7.68 4.98 -26.65
CA SER A 126 -7.03 3.82 -27.27
C SER A 126 -6.76 2.66 -26.31
N LEU A 127 -7.05 2.83 -25.01
CA LEU A 127 -6.74 1.87 -23.97
C LEU A 127 -7.97 1.01 -23.61
N ASN A 128 -7.78 -0.29 -23.39
CA ASN A 128 -8.83 -1.11 -22.81
C ASN A 128 -9.08 -0.77 -21.33
N ALA A 129 -10.11 -1.34 -20.71
CA ALA A 129 -10.50 -1.00 -19.34
C ALA A 129 -9.40 -1.28 -18.30
N ASN A 130 -8.61 -2.35 -18.45
CA ASN A 130 -7.55 -2.70 -17.51
C ASN A 130 -6.29 -1.85 -17.72
N GLU A 131 -5.96 -1.55 -18.98
CA GLU A 131 -4.90 -0.59 -19.35
C GLU A 131 -5.20 0.80 -18.78
N ARG A 132 -6.45 1.27 -18.89
CA ARG A 132 -6.88 2.55 -18.28
C ARG A 132 -6.69 2.56 -16.77
N LYS A 133 -7.09 1.49 -16.07
CA LYS A 133 -6.91 1.38 -14.61
C LYS A 133 -5.44 1.46 -14.20
N LEU A 134 -4.56 0.73 -14.88
CA LEU A 134 -3.13 0.75 -14.57
C LEU A 134 -2.50 2.11 -14.89
N TYR A 135 -2.82 2.70 -16.04
CA TYR A 135 -2.32 4.02 -16.40
C TYR A 135 -2.77 5.09 -15.40
N GLU A 136 -4.07 5.13 -15.05
CA GLU A 136 -4.60 6.05 -14.04
C GLU A 136 -3.90 5.86 -12.68
N TYR A 137 -3.67 4.60 -12.28
CA TYR A 137 -2.92 4.30 -11.07
C TYR A 137 -1.50 4.89 -11.09
N VAL A 138 -0.75 4.67 -12.18
CA VAL A 138 0.62 5.20 -12.34
C VAL A 138 0.63 6.73 -12.29
N VAL A 139 -0.32 7.39 -12.96
CA VAL A 139 -0.43 8.86 -12.96
C VAL A 139 -0.77 9.38 -11.56
N ARG A 140 -1.78 8.83 -10.90
CA ARG A 140 -2.18 9.24 -9.55
C ARG A 140 -1.07 8.99 -8.53
N ARG A 141 -0.33 7.88 -8.65
CA ARG A 141 0.84 7.58 -7.83
C ARG A 141 1.91 8.65 -8.01
N PHE A 142 2.25 8.99 -9.24
CA PHE A 142 3.22 10.05 -9.55
C PHE A 142 2.81 11.43 -9.00
N LEU A 143 1.57 11.86 -9.25
CA LEU A 143 1.05 13.14 -8.73
C LEU A 143 1.00 13.13 -7.20
N GLY A 144 0.65 12.01 -6.58
CA GLY A 144 0.71 11.82 -5.14
C GLY A 144 2.12 11.95 -4.59
N CYS A 145 3.13 11.38 -5.25
CA CYS A 145 4.53 11.53 -4.87
C CYS A 145 4.98 13.00 -4.90
N CYS A 146 4.49 13.78 -5.88
CA CYS A 146 4.79 15.20 -6.03
C CYS A 146 3.98 16.10 -5.08
N SER A 147 3.14 15.52 -4.22
CA SER A 147 2.30 16.25 -3.29
C SER A 147 2.85 16.20 -1.86
N LYS A 148 2.35 17.11 -1.01
CA LYS A 148 2.57 17.05 0.43
C LYS A 148 1.84 15.87 1.07
N ASP A 149 2.38 15.46 2.22
CA ASP A 149 1.76 14.47 3.09
C ASP A 149 0.41 14.99 3.60
N ALA A 150 -0.54 14.09 3.86
CA ALA A 150 -1.76 14.47 4.55
C ALA A 150 -1.43 14.79 6.01
N THR A 151 -2.09 15.79 6.58
CA THR A 151 -1.81 16.26 7.95
C THR A 151 -3.04 16.15 8.84
N GLY A 152 -2.81 15.89 10.12
CA GLY A 152 -3.87 15.72 11.10
C GLY A 152 -3.38 15.92 12.53
N LEU A 153 -4.33 15.85 13.47
CA LEU A 153 -4.07 15.85 14.90
C LEU A 153 -4.51 14.53 15.49
N ARG A 154 -3.62 13.86 16.22
CA ARG A 154 -3.96 12.68 17.01
C ARG A 154 -4.05 13.06 18.47
N THR A 155 -5.22 12.85 19.06
CA THR A 155 -5.47 13.03 20.49
C THR A 155 -5.48 11.66 21.15
N SER A 156 -4.66 11.45 22.18
CA SER A 156 -4.61 10.23 22.97
C SER A 156 -5.05 10.53 24.41
N LEU A 157 -6.03 9.78 24.89
CA LEU A 157 -6.57 9.86 26.24
C LEU A 157 -6.17 8.61 27.01
N THR A 158 -5.60 8.81 28.19
CA THR A 158 -5.26 7.74 29.14
C THR A 158 -6.11 7.91 30.39
N LEU A 159 -6.83 6.84 30.75
CA LEU A 159 -7.65 6.75 31.95
C LEU A 159 -7.07 5.72 32.91
N LYS A 160 -7.16 5.98 34.22
CA LYS A 160 -6.84 5.03 35.28
C LYS A 160 -8.11 4.66 36.02
N TRP A 161 -8.42 3.37 36.08
CA TRP A 161 -9.56 2.83 36.83
C TRP A 161 -9.04 1.77 37.80
N GLY A 162 -9.05 2.09 39.10
CA GLY A 162 -8.36 1.29 40.11
C GLY A 162 -6.84 1.25 39.85
N THR A 163 -6.30 0.04 39.70
CA THR A 163 -4.89 -0.22 39.34
C THR A 163 -4.64 -0.24 37.84
N GLU A 164 -5.69 -0.38 37.03
CA GLU A 164 -5.59 -0.61 35.59
C GLU A 164 -5.58 0.71 34.80
N THR A 165 -4.94 0.65 33.62
CA THR A 165 -4.84 1.78 32.69
C THR A 165 -5.49 1.44 31.36
N PHE A 166 -6.29 2.35 30.84
CA PHE A 166 -6.99 2.23 29.56
C PHE A 166 -6.61 3.41 28.67
N THR A 167 -6.46 3.16 27.37
CA THR A 167 -6.13 4.19 26.39
C THR A 167 -7.13 4.20 25.26
N THR A 168 -7.45 5.39 24.77
CA THR A 168 -8.15 5.58 23.50
C THR A 168 -7.49 6.69 22.71
N SER A 169 -7.68 6.70 21.40
CA SER A 169 -7.17 7.78 20.55
C SER A 169 -8.17 8.17 19.47
N GLY A 170 -8.15 9.45 19.12
CA GLY A 170 -8.93 10.03 18.03
C GLY A 170 -8.02 10.75 17.03
N LEU A 171 -8.41 10.73 15.77
CA LEU A 171 -7.76 11.45 14.68
C LEU A 171 -8.70 12.52 14.12
N ILE A 172 -8.16 13.72 13.92
CA ILE A 172 -8.80 14.78 13.12
C ILE A 172 -7.89 15.07 11.94
N VAL A 173 -8.32 14.70 10.74
CA VAL A 173 -7.63 15.08 9.49
C VAL A 173 -7.83 16.57 9.25
N LYS A 174 -6.73 17.28 8.98
CA LYS A 174 -6.73 18.73 8.71
C LYS A 174 -6.60 19.01 7.22
N GLU A 175 -5.68 18.32 6.56
CA GLU A 175 -5.47 18.45 5.11
C GLU A 175 -5.28 17.06 4.49
N LEU A 176 -6.04 16.78 3.43
CA LEU A 176 -5.92 15.51 2.70
C LEU A 176 -4.70 15.48 1.79
N ASN A 177 -4.33 16.63 1.20
CA ASN A 177 -3.18 16.78 0.31
C ASN A 177 -3.12 15.63 -0.71
N TYR A 178 -2.08 14.79 -0.72
CA TYR A 178 -1.94 13.73 -1.73
C TYR A 178 -3.15 12.78 -1.82
N LEU A 179 -3.93 12.61 -0.75
CA LEU A 179 -5.13 11.77 -0.72
C LEU A 179 -6.27 12.30 -1.60
N GLU A 180 -6.24 13.59 -1.98
CA GLU A 180 -7.21 14.16 -2.93
C GLU A 180 -7.01 13.60 -4.35
N VAL A 181 -5.78 13.19 -4.72
CA VAL A 181 -5.47 12.62 -6.04
C VAL A 181 -5.22 11.10 -5.99
N TYR A 182 -4.63 10.59 -4.91
CA TYR A 182 -4.31 9.17 -4.75
C TYR A 182 -5.43 8.44 -3.98
N ILE A 183 -6.53 8.21 -4.68
CA ILE A 183 -7.78 7.65 -4.12
C ILE A 183 -7.71 6.19 -3.67
N TYR A 184 -6.55 5.53 -3.82
CA TYR A 184 -6.35 4.13 -3.43
C TYR A 184 -6.00 3.98 -1.94
N ASN A 185 -5.64 5.08 -1.29
CA ASN A 185 -5.50 5.16 0.16
C ASN A 185 -6.57 6.10 0.72
N SER A 186 -6.99 5.83 1.95
CA SER A 186 -7.85 6.73 2.71
C SER A 186 -7.25 7.01 4.09
N TRP A 187 -7.53 8.20 4.59
CA TRP A 187 -7.20 8.60 5.95
C TRP A 187 -8.34 9.49 6.43
N GLU A 188 -9.12 8.98 7.37
CA GLU A 188 -10.39 9.58 7.78
C GLU A 188 -10.34 9.96 9.26
N SER A 189 -11.01 11.07 9.59
CA SER A 189 -11.21 11.46 10.99
C SER A 189 -11.99 10.39 11.74
N SER A 190 -11.64 10.17 13.01
CA SER A 190 -12.38 9.25 13.88
C SER A 190 -13.85 9.68 13.97
N LYS A 191 -14.76 8.71 13.85
CA LYS A 191 -16.21 8.96 13.95
C LYS A 191 -16.60 9.52 15.32
N SER A 192 -15.96 9.02 16.37
CA SER A 192 -16.15 9.47 17.74
C SER A 192 -15.07 10.48 18.11
N LYS A 193 -15.47 11.62 18.66
CA LYS A 193 -14.55 12.62 19.19
C LYS A 193 -14.10 12.22 20.59
N ILE A 194 -12.82 12.48 20.88
CA ILE A 194 -12.34 12.41 22.26
C ILE A 194 -12.91 13.63 22.99
N PRO A 195 -13.56 13.45 24.15
CA PRO A 195 -14.10 14.57 24.91
C PRO A 195 -12.97 15.49 25.42
N GLU A 196 -13.29 16.76 25.58
CA GLU A 196 -12.40 17.72 26.23
C GLU A 196 -12.41 17.46 27.73
N VAL A 197 -11.31 16.91 28.24
CA VAL A 197 -11.11 16.57 29.66
C VAL A 197 -9.73 17.01 30.11
N GLN A 198 -9.53 17.19 31.41
CA GLN A 198 -8.26 17.60 31.99
C GLN A 198 -7.61 16.48 32.81
N ALA A 199 -6.28 16.47 32.88
CA ALA A 199 -5.57 15.57 33.78
C ALA A 199 -6.03 15.79 35.23
N GLY A 200 -6.30 14.70 35.94
CA GLY A 200 -6.87 14.71 37.29
C GLY A 200 -8.40 14.72 37.34
N GLU A 201 -9.08 14.98 36.23
CA GLU A 201 -10.54 14.93 36.16
C GLU A 201 -11.08 13.52 36.42
N LYS A 202 -12.22 13.42 37.10
CA LYS A 202 -12.95 12.17 37.34
C LYS A 202 -14.00 12.00 36.26
N VAL A 203 -14.05 10.82 35.66
CA VAL A 203 -15.05 10.46 34.65
C VAL A 203 -15.82 9.22 35.10
N THR A 204 -17.12 9.23 34.88
CA THR A 204 -17.99 8.10 35.22
C THR A 204 -18.04 7.10 34.06
N LEU A 205 -17.68 5.86 34.35
CA LEU A 205 -17.76 4.74 33.43
C LEU A 205 -19.22 4.33 33.24
N THR A 206 -19.69 4.30 31.99
CA THR A 206 -21.04 3.85 31.66
C THR A 206 -21.15 2.32 31.68
N SER A 207 -20.11 1.62 31.26
CA SER A 207 -20.05 0.16 31.24
C SER A 207 -18.61 -0.33 31.25
N ALA A 208 -18.37 -1.46 31.90
CA ALA A 208 -17.16 -2.25 31.77
C ALA A 208 -17.54 -3.67 31.31
N GLN A 209 -16.78 -4.23 30.38
CA GLN A 209 -17.03 -5.56 29.83
C GLN A 209 -15.77 -6.39 29.89
N LEU A 210 -15.91 -7.64 30.36
CA LEU A 210 -14.87 -8.64 30.22
C LEU A 210 -15.19 -9.46 28.96
N SER A 211 -14.39 -9.30 27.92
CA SER A 211 -14.54 -10.05 26.68
C SER A 211 -13.60 -11.24 26.64
N THR A 212 -14.07 -12.35 26.08
CA THR A 212 -13.24 -13.52 25.78
C THR A 212 -12.85 -13.50 24.30
N GLY A 213 -11.59 -13.80 24.01
CA GLY A 213 -11.09 -13.94 22.63
C GLY A 213 -10.52 -15.34 22.39
N LYS A 214 -10.35 -15.70 21.13
CA LYS A 214 -9.60 -16.89 20.70
C LYS A 214 -8.64 -16.49 19.58
N THR A 215 -7.47 -17.11 19.54
CA THR A 215 -6.53 -16.97 18.43
C THR A 215 -7.06 -17.68 17.19
N SER A 216 -6.85 -17.07 16.03
CA SER A 216 -7.13 -17.70 14.73
C SER A 216 -5.80 -18.17 14.11
N PRO A 217 -5.80 -19.30 13.37
CA PRO A 217 -4.63 -19.69 12.59
C PRO A 217 -4.36 -18.65 11.49
N PRO A 218 -3.13 -18.59 10.97
CA PRO A 218 -2.80 -17.78 9.80
C PRO A 218 -3.69 -18.15 8.59
N SER A 219 -4.08 -17.15 7.81
CA SER A 219 -4.74 -17.39 6.53
C SER A 219 -3.72 -17.84 5.47
N PRO A 220 -4.13 -18.63 4.47
CA PRO A 220 -3.27 -18.93 3.32
C PRO A 220 -2.87 -17.64 2.60
N LEU A 221 -1.71 -17.67 1.94
CA LEU A 221 -1.14 -16.50 1.29
C LEU A 221 -1.99 -16.06 0.10
N THR A 222 -2.22 -14.77 -0.03
CA THR A 222 -2.64 -14.14 -1.28
C THR A 222 -1.42 -13.85 -2.16
N GLU A 223 -1.64 -13.61 -3.44
CA GLU A 223 -0.58 -13.22 -4.37
C GLU A 223 0.24 -11.99 -3.91
N PRO A 224 -0.35 -10.86 -3.43
CA PRO A 224 0.44 -9.74 -2.91
C PRO A 224 1.25 -10.08 -1.65
N GLU A 225 0.77 -10.99 -0.80
CA GLU A 225 1.52 -11.45 0.38
C GLU A 225 2.70 -12.33 -0.04
N LEU A 226 2.52 -13.21 -1.03
CA LEU A 226 3.62 -14.00 -1.59
C LEU A 226 4.67 -13.10 -2.26
N ILE A 227 4.25 -12.09 -3.03
CA ILE A 227 5.16 -11.10 -3.62
C ILE A 227 5.97 -10.39 -2.53
N ALA A 228 5.32 -9.95 -1.45
CA ALA A 228 6.00 -9.29 -0.33
C ALA A 228 6.99 -10.23 0.39
N LEU A 229 6.65 -11.50 0.57
CA LEU A 229 7.57 -12.49 1.15
C LEU A 229 8.74 -12.75 0.22
N MET A 230 8.52 -12.86 -1.09
CA MET A 230 9.59 -13.06 -2.06
C MET A 230 10.58 -11.89 -2.05
N ASP A 231 10.06 -10.66 -2.07
CA ASP A 231 10.84 -9.42 -2.01
C ASP A 231 11.67 -9.31 -0.71
N ILE A 232 11.05 -9.52 0.46
CA ILE A 232 11.75 -9.47 1.76
C ILE A 232 12.86 -10.53 1.87
N ASN A 233 12.69 -11.69 1.23
CA ASN A 233 13.69 -12.75 1.22
C ASN A 233 14.68 -12.64 0.05
N GLY A 234 14.62 -11.58 -0.76
CA GLY A 234 15.52 -11.35 -1.89
C GLY A 234 15.42 -12.39 -3.00
N ILE A 235 14.27 -13.06 -3.14
CA ILE A 235 14.02 -14.05 -4.20
C ILE A 235 13.10 -13.46 -5.28
N GLY A 236 13.42 -13.74 -6.54
CA GLY A 236 12.67 -13.21 -7.67
C GLY A 236 13.00 -11.75 -8.02
N THR A 237 14.24 -11.30 -7.74
CA THR A 237 14.80 -10.00 -8.15
C THR A 237 14.73 -9.80 -9.67
N ASP A 238 15.05 -8.59 -10.15
CA ASP A 238 15.03 -8.25 -11.58
C ASP A 238 13.66 -8.44 -12.24
N ALA A 239 12.58 -8.13 -11.49
CA ALA A 239 11.20 -8.27 -11.93
C ALA A 239 10.78 -9.70 -12.36
N THR A 240 11.37 -10.74 -11.75
CA THR A 240 11.07 -12.16 -12.04
C THR A 240 10.03 -12.77 -11.10
N ILE A 241 9.62 -12.11 -10.02
CA ILE A 241 8.57 -12.58 -9.08
C ILE A 241 7.33 -13.11 -9.81
N ALA A 242 6.79 -12.33 -10.76
CA ALA A 242 5.60 -12.71 -11.51
C ALA A 242 5.77 -14.04 -12.28
N GLU A 243 6.95 -14.26 -12.86
CA GLU A 243 7.26 -15.46 -13.62
C GLU A 243 7.35 -16.69 -12.71
N HIS A 244 7.98 -16.56 -11.54
CA HIS A 244 8.06 -17.64 -10.56
C HIS A 244 6.68 -18.04 -10.02
N ILE A 245 5.86 -17.06 -9.64
CA ILE A 245 4.49 -17.31 -9.16
C ILE A 245 3.66 -17.98 -10.26
N GLU A 246 3.78 -17.53 -11.50
CA GLU A 246 3.05 -18.15 -12.60
C GLU A 246 3.51 -19.61 -12.82
N LYS A 247 4.81 -19.89 -12.82
CA LYS A 247 5.35 -21.24 -13.05
C LYS A 247 4.84 -22.26 -12.03
N ILE A 248 4.76 -21.91 -10.75
CA ILE A 248 4.25 -22.85 -9.72
C ILE A 248 2.74 -23.11 -9.87
N ILE A 249 2.00 -22.15 -10.44
CA ILE A 249 0.58 -22.31 -10.77
C ILE A 249 0.41 -23.15 -12.04
N GLU A 250 1.12 -22.83 -13.12
CA GLU A 250 1.08 -23.55 -14.40
C GLU A 250 1.47 -25.03 -14.22
N ARG A 251 2.44 -25.32 -13.34
CA ARG A 251 2.85 -26.68 -12.98
C ARG A 251 1.95 -27.38 -11.96
N SER A 252 0.85 -26.75 -11.56
CA SER A 252 -0.12 -27.30 -10.60
C SER A 252 0.47 -27.67 -9.23
N TYR A 253 1.53 -26.98 -8.79
CA TYR A 253 2.02 -27.09 -7.40
C TYR A 253 1.17 -26.24 -6.45
N VAL A 254 0.56 -25.18 -6.98
CA VAL A 254 -0.31 -24.27 -6.24
C VAL A 254 -1.55 -23.98 -7.08
N THR A 255 -2.72 -23.95 -6.44
CA THR A 255 -3.99 -23.52 -7.03
C THR A 255 -4.42 -22.16 -6.46
N LYS A 256 -5.21 -21.43 -7.25
CA LYS A 256 -5.88 -20.19 -6.81
C LYS A 256 -7.32 -20.52 -6.42
N GLU A 257 -7.63 -20.34 -5.14
CA GLU A 257 -8.96 -20.59 -4.60
C GLU A 257 -9.60 -19.31 -4.08
N ASP A 258 -10.93 -19.23 -4.17
CA ASP A 258 -11.66 -18.12 -3.59
C ASP A 258 -11.89 -18.38 -2.09
N GLN A 259 -11.44 -17.48 -1.22
CA GLN A 259 -11.67 -17.53 0.22
C GLN A 259 -12.51 -16.33 0.67
N GLY A 260 -13.39 -16.54 1.66
CA GLY A 260 -14.30 -15.51 2.16
C GLY A 260 -15.58 -15.35 1.34
N ARG A 261 -16.40 -14.35 1.66
CA ARG A 261 -17.71 -14.11 1.03
C ARG A 261 -17.98 -12.62 0.85
N GLY A 262 -18.71 -12.26 -0.20
CA GLY A 262 -19.09 -10.86 -0.47
C GLY A 262 -17.85 -9.96 -0.59
N LYS A 263 -17.81 -8.87 0.20
CA LYS A 263 -16.71 -7.89 0.18
C LYS A 263 -15.39 -8.43 0.75
N SER A 264 -15.39 -9.54 1.49
CA SER A 264 -14.16 -10.17 2.00
C SER A 264 -13.60 -11.25 1.08
N LYS A 265 -14.22 -11.47 -0.09
CA LYS A 265 -13.76 -12.47 -1.06
C LYS A 265 -12.37 -12.11 -1.59
N SER A 266 -11.40 -12.99 -1.38
CA SER A 266 -10.03 -12.88 -1.89
C SER A 266 -9.64 -14.15 -2.64
N LYS A 267 -8.65 -14.04 -3.53
CA LYS A 267 -7.99 -15.20 -4.13
C LYS A 267 -6.77 -15.55 -3.30
N VAL A 268 -6.74 -16.76 -2.77
CA VAL A 268 -5.63 -17.31 -1.99
C VAL A 268 -4.93 -18.41 -2.77
N LEU A 269 -3.66 -18.62 -2.43
CA LEU A 269 -2.77 -19.62 -3.00
C LEU A 269 -2.76 -20.83 -2.06
N ILE A 270 -3.25 -21.97 -2.57
CA ILE A 270 -3.33 -23.22 -1.82
C ILE A 270 -2.36 -24.22 -2.47
N PRO A 271 -1.42 -24.82 -1.70
CA PRO A 271 -0.58 -25.88 -2.25
C PRO A 271 -1.44 -27.10 -2.59
N THR A 272 -1.18 -27.72 -3.74
CA THR A 272 -1.78 -29.01 -4.08
C THR A 272 -1.10 -30.12 -3.29
N GLU A 273 -1.68 -31.33 -3.26
CA GLU A 273 -1.02 -32.50 -2.65
C GLU A 273 0.38 -32.72 -3.23
N LEU A 274 0.53 -32.59 -4.55
CA LEU A 274 1.83 -32.69 -5.23
C LEU A 274 2.80 -31.59 -4.79
N GLY A 275 2.36 -30.34 -4.77
CA GLY A 275 3.20 -29.22 -4.36
C GLY A 275 3.66 -29.33 -2.90
N TYR A 276 2.74 -29.72 -2.02
CA TYR A 276 3.02 -29.95 -0.60
C TYR A 276 4.00 -31.10 -0.40
N ALA A 277 3.76 -32.27 -1.01
CA ALA A 277 4.63 -33.44 -0.88
C ALA A 277 6.05 -33.18 -1.39
N LEU A 278 6.20 -32.43 -2.49
CA LEU A 278 7.53 -32.04 -3.00
C LEU A 278 8.24 -31.11 -2.02
N ALA A 279 7.57 -30.07 -1.52
CA ALA A 279 8.17 -29.12 -0.59
C ALA A 279 8.57 -29.78 0.74
N GLU A 280 7.70 -30.62 1.30
CA GLU A 280 7.99 -31.37 2.53
C GLU A 280 9.10 -32.40 2.31
N GLY A 281 9.06 -33.15 1.21
CA GLY A 281 10.06 -34.15 0.87
C GLY A 281 11.46 -33.57 0.76
N PHE A 282 11.63 -32.47 -0.01
CA PHE A 282 12.93 -31.79 -0.10
C PHE A 282 13.34 -31.13 1.24
N GLY A 283 12.38 -30.63 2.02
CA GLY A 283 12.64 -30.09 3.36
C GLY A 283 13.20 -31.13 4.33
N GLN A 284 12.73 -32.37 4.27
CA GLN A 284 13.19 -33.47 5.13
C GLN A 284 14.57 -34.01 4.73
N ILE A 285 14.89 -34.04 3.43
CA ILE A 285 16.19 -34.48 2.91
C ILE A 285 17.30 -33.49 3.31
N GLY A 286 16.96 -32.21 3.49
CA GLY A 286 17.91 -31.14 3.72
C GLY A 286 18.61 -30.76 2.42
N PHE A 287 18.64 -29.47 2.08
CA PHE A 287 19.22 -29.00 0.81
C PHE A 287 20.70 -29.39 0.64
N ASP A 288 21.44 -29.46 1.74
CA ASP A 288 22.89 -29.79 1.75
C ASP A 288 23.19 -31.24 1.33
N SER A 289 22.20 -32.13 1.33
CA SER A 289 22.39 -33.53 0.92
C SER A 289 22.02 -33.78 -0.54
N ILE A 290 21.56 -32.76 -1.28
CA ILE A 290 21.23 -32.83 -2.70
C ILE A 290 22.52 -32.65 -3.52
N PRO A 291 22.93 -33.64 -4.34
CA PRO A 291 24.13 -33.51 -5.17
C PRO A 291 24.03 -32.32 -6.13
N GLY A 292 24.93 -31.36 -6.00
CA GLY A 292 24.97 -30.16 -6.86
C GLY A 292 24.13 -28.97 -6.39
N ALA A 293 23.64 -28.99 -5.14
CA ALA A 293 23.22 -27.75 -4.48
C ALA A 293 24.40 -26.76 -4.41
N PRO A 294 24.18 -25.45 -4.59
CA PRO A 294 25.25 -24.44 -4.53
C PRO A 294 25.93 -24.38 -3.16
#